data_AF-A0A3C0UE62-F1
#
_entry.id   AF-A0A3C0UE62-F1
#
_cell.length_a   1.000
_cell.length_b   1.000
_cell.length_c   1.000
_cell.angle_alpha   90.00
_cell.angle_beta   90.00
_cell.angle_gamma   90.00
#
_symmetry.space_group_name_H-M   'P 1'
#
loop_
_entity.id
_entity.type
_entity.pdbx_description
1 polymer ?
#
loop_
_entity_poly.entity_id
_entity_poly.type
_entity_poly.pdbx_seq_one_letter_code
_entity_poly.pdbx_strand_id
1 'polypeptide(L)' 'AADMALSDITSVIPADEVIDAMHQIGLLIPKSLRETSEAGLAKTPTALQIEKRLHGKE' A
#
# COMPACT_ATOMS: atom_id res chain seq x y z
N ALA A 1 -5.22 -6.20 -12.48
CA ALA A 1 -3.88 -6.13 -13.11
C ALA A 1 -3.45 -7.51 -13.62
N ALA A 2 -3.37 -8.53 -12.77
CA ALA A 2 -3.01 -9.89 -13.18
C ALA A 2 -3.92 -10.44 -14.30
N ASP A 3 -5.25 -10.36 -14.14
CA ASP A 3 -6.19 -10.85 -15.14
C ASP A 3 -6.08 -10.11 -16.49
N MET A 4 -5.81 -8.81 -16.45
CA MET A 4 -5.61 -7.97 -17.64
C MET A 4 -4.34 -8.39 -18.39
N ALA A 5 -3.23 -8.59 -17.66
CA ALA A 5 -1.97 -9.05 -18.23
C ALA A 5 -2.11 -10.45 -18.84
N LEU A 6 -2.84 -11.35 -18.18
CA LEU A 6 -3.14 -12.70 -18.71
C LEU A 6 -4.09 -12.69 -19.92
N SER A 7 -4.81 -11.59 -20.13
CA SER A 7 -5.73 -11.39 -21.26
C SER A 7 -5.09 -10.59 -22.42
N ASP A 8 -3.75 -10.49 -22.44
CA ASP A 8 -2.96 -9.70 -23.41
C ASP A 8 -3.34 -8.22 -23.50
N ILE A 9 -3.96 -7.68 -22.43
CA ILE A 9 -4.27 -6.25 -22.34
C ILE A 9 -3.00 -5.53 -21.90
N THR A 10 -2.51 -4.65 -22.77
CA THR A 10 -1.32 -3.84 -22.52
C THR A 10 -1.68 -2.50 -21.87
N SER A 11 -0.81 -2.03 -20.98
CA SER A 11 -0.93 -0.69 -20.41
C SER A 11 -0.69 0.36 -21.50
N VAL A 12 -1.58 1.35 -21.59
CA VAL A 12 -1.42 2.49 -22.50
C VAL A 12 -0.29 3.42 -22.04
N ILE A 13 -0.07 3.49 -20.72
CA ILE A 13 1.00 4.31 -20.13
C ILE A 13 2.21 3.41 -19.87
N PRO A 14 3.42 3.82 -20.27
CA PRO A 14 4.66 3.10 -19.96
C PRO A 14 4.84 2.87 -18.46
N ALA A 15 5.40 1.71 -18.10
CA ALA A 15 5.58 1.34 -16.69
C ALA A 15 6.48 2.35 -15.94
N ASP A 16 7.51 2.88 -16.60
CA ASP A 16 8.44 3.84 -16.01
C ASP A 16 7.73 5.14 -15.59
N GLU A 17 6.82 5.66 -16.42
CA GLU A 17 6.03 6.85 -16.09
C GLU A 17 5.09 6.61 -14.91
N VAL A 18 4.51 5.41 -14.82
CA VAL A 18 3.68 5.01 -13.68
C VAL A 18 4.52 4.96 -12.39
N ILE A 19 5.75 4.43 -12.46
CA ILE A 19 6.67 4.34 -11.32
C ILE A 19 7.10 5.75 -10.88
N ASP A 20 7.43 6.64 -11.81
CA ASP A 20 7.82 8.01 -11.52
C ASP A 20 6.69 8.80 -10.86
N ALA A 21 5.47 8.68 -11.39
CA ALA A 21 4.28 9.30 -10.79
C ALA A 21 4.04 8.77 -9.37
N MET A 22 4.18 7.46 -9.15
CA MET A 22 4.05 6.85 -7.83
C MET A 22 5.11 7.37 -6.86
N HIS A 23 6.37 7.52 -7.31
CA HIS A 23 7.45 8.07 -6.50
C HIS A 23 7.18 9.51 -6.09
N GLN A 24 6.79 10.37 -7.02
CA GLN A 24 6.46 11.77 -6.75
C GLN A 24 5.33 11.92 -5.73
N ILE A 25 4.25 11.15 -5.90
CA ILE A 25 3.14 11.14 -4.94
C ILE A 25 3.61 10.65 -3.58
N GLY A 26 4.41 9.58 -3.53
CA GLY A 26 4.97 9.05 -2.28
C GLY A 26 5.78 10.07 -1.48
N LEU A 27 6.54 10.95 -2.16
CA LEU A 27 7.27 12.04 -1.53
C LEU A 27 6.35 13.13 -0.93
N LEU A 28 5.19 13.36 -1.53
CA LEU A 28 4.20 14.34 -1.08
C LEU A 28 3.34 13.83 0.08
N ILE A 29 3.17 12.51 0.22
CA ILE A 29 2.39 11.93 1.32
C ILE A 29 3.09 12.22 2.67
N PRO A 30 2.37 12.72 3.70
CA PRO A 30 2.90 12.88 5.05
C PRO A 30 3.39 11.55 5.64
N LYS A 31 4.48 11.55 6.41
CA LYS A 31 5.11 10.34 6.96
C LYS A 31 4.11 9.40 7.67
N SER A 32 3.15 9.94 8.40
CA SER A 32 2.14 9.18 9.13
C SER A 32 1.16 8.42 8.23
N LEU A 33 0.96 8.88 6.99
CA LEU A 33 0.07 8.29 5.99
C LEU A 33 0.82 7.44 4.96
N ARG A 34 2.15 7.42 5.01
CA ARG A 34 2.96 6.44 4.25
C ARG A 34 2.81 5.05 4.88
N GLU A 35 3.47 4.09 4.28
CA GLU A 35 3.53 2.69 4.74
C GLU A 35 4.41 2.53 6.00
N THR A 36 4.12 3.32 7.03
CA THR A 36 4.79 3.29 8.34
C THR A 36 3.91 2.64 9.42
N SER A 37 2.66 2.30 9.07
CA SER A 37 1.64 1.80 10.00
C SER A 37 1.35 2.76 11.18
N GLU A 38 1.74 4.03 11.05
CA GLU A 38 1.55 5.06 12.08
C GLU A 38 0.12 5.63 12.08
N ALA A 39 -0.66 5.43 11.00
CA ALA A 39 -2.05 5.86 10.89
C ALA A 39 -2.89 4.93 9.98
N GLY A 40 -4.15 5.31 9.71
CA GLY A 40 -5.03 4.60 8.78
C GLY A 40 -5.51 3.24 9.29
N LEU A 41 -5.57 2.25 8.38
CA LEU A 41 -6.08 0.90 8.69
C LEU A 41 -5.31 0.22 9.82
N ALA A 42 -3.99 0.41 9.87
CA ALA A 42 -3.11 -0.18 10.89
C ALA A 42 -3.41 0.31 12.31
N LYS A 43 -4.03 1.49 12.48
CA LYS A 43 -4.42 2.05 13.78
C LYS A 43 -5.90 1.87 14.11
N THR A 44 -6.66 1.17 13.29
CA THR A 44 -8.06 0.87 13.61
C THR A 44 -8.15 -0.04 14.86
N PRO A 45 -9.24 0.05 15.64
CA PRO A 45 -9.41 -0.80 16.81
C PRO A 45 -9.25 -2.30 16.50
N THR A 46 -9.75 -2.75 15.34
CA THR A 46 -9.62 -4.14 14.89
C THR A 46 -8.17 -4.52 14.59
N ALA A 47 -7.42 -3.68 13.87
CA ALA A 47 -6.01 -3.94 13.58
C ALA A 47 -5.19 -4.06 14.87
N LEU A 48 -5.42 -3.18 15.84
CA LEU A 48 -4.74 -3.23 17.15
C LEU A 48 -5.10 -4.48 17.96
N GLN A 49 -6.33 -4.97 17.87
CA GLN A 49 -6.74 -6.24 18.50
C GLN A 49 -6.05 -7.44 17.85
N ILE A 50 -5.95 -7.45 16.52
CA ILE A 50 -5.24 -8.50 15.77
C ILE A 50 -3.75 -8.48 16.11
N GLU A 51 -3.12 -7.30 16.12
CA GLU A 51 -1.71 -7.12 16.51
C GLU A 51 -1.44 -7.68 17.91
N LYS A 52 -2.30 -7.36 18.88
CA LYS A 52 -2.21 -7.90 20.25
C LYS A 52 -2.31 -9.43 20.29
N ARG A 53 -3.21 -10.02 19.49
CA ARG A 53 -3.34 -11.49 19.39
C ARG A 53 -2.14 -12.15 18.74
N LEU A 54 -1.50 -11.49 17.77
CA LEU A 54 -0.33 -12.00 17.06
C LEU A 54 0.97 -11.86 17.88
N HIS A 55 1.11 -10.75 18.62
CA HIS A 55 2.32 -10.45 19.40
C HIS A 55 2.24 -10.93 20.87
N GLY A 56 1.03 -11.21 21.37
CA GLY A 56 0.83 -11.91 22.64
C GLY A 56 1.05 -13.41 22.48
N LYS A 57 2.28 -13.88 22.72
CA LYS A 57 2.50 -15.26 23.17
C LYS A 57 2.07 -15.34 24.65
N GLU A 58 0.78 -15.62 24.85
CA GLU A 58 0.09 -16.38 25.92
C GLU A 58 -1.39 -15.98 25.97
#